data_AF-A0A517SN62-F1
#
_entry.id   AF-A0A517SN62-F1
#
_cell.length_a   1.000
_cell.length_b   1.000
_cell.length_c   1.000
_cell.angle_alpha   90.00
_cell.angle_beta   90.00
_cell.angle_gamma   90.00
#
_symmetry.space_group_name_H-M   'P 1'
#
loop_
_entity.id
_entity.type
_entity.pdbx_description
1 polymer ?
#
loop_
_entity_poly.entity_id
_entity_poly.type
_entity_poly.pdbx_seq_one_letter_code
_entity_poly.pdbx_strand_id
1 'polypeptide(L)'
;MESLQNNSRWRFALTGKQVMQSSLVVFWATFLSVISVALMLTHWVPLPAPSPNQPVSAIVPEAGLQSASLGFGWSHDAESDTPSWRAYHFIYSQCPCSLRVMRHLANRLSLDDIAETIVYVGSEPPREETLLTENGYSIDVVSAQELFSQYGVQSSPLMMIVDPQGMIRYSGGYTSRKQGYAIQEPAIIEQVISGQAVDSLPVYGCAVSKSLKDLVDPLGLKP
;
A
#
# COMPACT_ATOMS: atom_id res chain seq x y z
N MET A 1 67.98 31.91 -35.98
CA MET A 1 68.34 30.75 -35.13
C MET A 1 67.99 31.11 -33.71
N GLU A 2 67.43 30.14 -32.98
CA GLU A 2 67.18 30.13 -31.52
C GLU A 2 66.07 31.06 -31.00
N SER A 3 65.12 30.62 -30.18
CA SER A 3 64.91 29.32 -29.56
C SER A 3 63.42 29.11 -29.23
N LEU A 4 62.96 27.90 -29.54
CA LEU A 4 61.78 27.30 -28.93
C LEU A 4 62.15 26.95 -27.48
N GLN A 5 61.56 27.63 -26.50
CA GLN A 5 61.44 27.11 -25.13
C GLN A 5 59.99 27.32 -24.70
N ASN A 6 59.11 26.36 -24.93
CA ASN A 6 58.89 25.23 -24.01
C ASN A 6 58.87 25.67 -22.55
N ASN A 7 57.67 25.86 -22.01
CA ASN A 7 57.38 25.34 -20.68
C ASN A 7 55.88 25.06 -20.56
N SER A 8 55.51 23.91 -21.11
CA SER A 8 54.37 23.13 -20.68
C SER A 8 54.50 22.84 -19.18
N ARG A 9 53.83 23.61 -18.32
CA ARG A 9 53.75 23.26 -16.89
C ARG A 9 52.61 23.96 -16.16
N TRP A 10 51.38 23.80 -16.66
CA TRP A 10 50.18 23.88 -15.83
C TRP A 10 50.11 22.67 -14.90
N ARG A 11 51.10 22.52 -14.01
CA ARG A 11 50.97 21.67 -12.85
C ARG A 11 50.09 22.45 -11.88
N PHE A 12 48.79 22.17 -11.89
CA PHE A 12 47.92 22.48 -10.77
C PHE A 12 48.50 21.76 -9.54
N ALA A 13 49.42 22.41 -8.84
CA ALA A 13 49.86 21.99 -7.52
C ALA A 13 48.68 22.28 -6.59
N LEU A 14 47.72 21.36 -6.56
CA LEU A 14 46.66 21.37 -5.58
C LEU A 14 47.35 21.32 -4.22
N THR A 15 47.19 22.38 -3.44
CA THR A 15 47.68 22.41 -2.06
C THR A 15 47.01 21.25 -1.30
N GLY A 16 47.67 20.68 -0.29
CA GLY A 16 47.08 19.58 0.50
C GLY A 16 45.68 19.90 1.05
N LYS A 17 45.40 21.19 1.31
CA LYS A 17 44.06 21.69 1.65
C LYS A 17 43.03 21.52 0.52
N GLN A 18 43.38 21.83 -0.72
CA GLN A 18 42.48 21.67 -1.87
C GLN A 18 42.17 20.19 -2.17
N VAL A 19 43.15 19.30 -2.01
CA VAL A 19 42.93 17.85 -2.13
C VAL A 19 41.99 17.35 -1.02
N MET A 20 42.22 17.76 0.24
CA MET A 20 41.38 17.38 1.36
C MET A 20 39.94 17.90 1.24
N GLN A 21 39.76 19.16 0.82
CA GLN A 21 38.45 19.75 0.57
C GLN A 21 37.70 19.04 -0.56
N SER A 22 38.39 18.71 -1.65
CA SER A 22 37.80 17.99 -2.79
C SER A 22 37.37 16.59 -2.38
N SER A 23 38.19 15.86 -1.62
CA SER A 23 37.84 14.53 -1.10
C SER A 23 36.62 14.57 -0.17
N LEU A 24 36.52 15.60 0.68
CA LEU A 24 35.37 15.76 1.58
C LEU A 24 34.07 16.02 0.79
N VAL A 25 34.12 16.87 -0.24
CA VAL A 25 32.95 17.16 -1.10
C VAL A 25 32.53 15.92 -1.88
N VAL A 26 33.49 15.18 -2.46
CA VAL A 26 33.20 13.94 -3.19
C VAL A 26 32.59 12.89 -2.26
N PHE A 27 33.14 12.71 -1.07
CA PHE A 27 32.58 11.80 -0.07
C PHE A 27 31.15 12.21 0.32
N TRP A 28 30.93 13.48 0.63
CA TRP A 28 29.60 13.99 1.01
C TRP A 28 28.58 13.83 -0.11
N ALA A 29 28.95 14.16 -1.36
CA ALA A 29 28.07 14.02 -2.52
C ALA A 29 27.73 12.54 -2.79
N THR A 30 28.72 11.65 -2.67
CA THR A 30 28.51 10.20 -2.82
C THR A 30 27.59 9.68 -1.72
N PHE A 31 27.82 10.08 -0.48
CA PHE A 31 27.00 9.68 0.67
C PHE A 31 25.54 10.15 0.51
N LEU A 32 25.30 11.40 0.14
CA LEU A 32 23.96 11.90 -0.14
C LEU A 32 23.28 11.20 -1.32
N SER A 33 24.05 10.86 -2.36
CA SER A 33 23.53 10.13 -3.52
C SER A 33 23.10 8.72 -3.12
N VAL A 34 23.90 8.02 -2.32
CA VAL A 34 23.55 6.69 -1.78
C VAL A 34 22.28 6.75 -0.93
N ILE A 35 22.18 7.73 -0.02
CA ILE A 35 20.97 7.93 0.78
C ILE A 35 19.76 8.21 -0.11
N SER A 36 19.90 9.09 -1.10
CA SER A 36 18.80 9.46 -1.99
C SER A 36 18.30 8.28 -2.82
N VAL A 37 19.21 7.46 -3.36
CA VAL A 37 18.88 6.22 -4.08
C VAL A 37 18.21 5.21 -3.14
N ALA A 38 18.74 5.01 -1.94
CA ALA A 38 18.17 4.09 -0.95
C ALA A 38 16.73 4.48 -0.56
N LEU A 39 16.47 5.78 -0.35
CA LEU A 39 15.14 6.32 -0.05
C LEU A 39 14.18 6.21 -1.24
N MET A 40 14.66 6.39 -2.48
CA MET A 40 13.84 6.22 -3.69
C MET A 40 13.42 4.74 -3.90
N LEU A 41 14.33 3.79 -3.66
CA LEU A 41 14.08 2.37 -3.88
C LEU A 41 13.00 1.80 -2.94
N THR A 42 12.99 2.23 -1.68
CA THR A 42 11.99 1.81 -0.68
C THR A 42 10.56 2.29 -0.96
N HIS A 43 10.40 3.10 -2.00
CA HIS A 43 9.15 3.71 -2.41
C HIS A 43 8.60 3.14 -3.73
N TRP A 44 9.31 2.19 -4.35
CA TRP A 44 8.97 1.60 -5.65
C TRP A 44 8.66 0.10 -5.59
N VAL A 45 8.94 -0.56 -4.46
CA VAL A 45 8.62 -1.99 -4.30
C VAL A 45 7.14 -2.14 -3.95
N PRO A 46 6.34 -2.89 -4.75
CA PRO A 46 4.96 -3.17 -4.41
C PRO A 46 4.89 -4.00 -3.14
N LEU A 47 3.93 -3.69 -2.27
CA LEU A 47 3.73 -4.44 -1.04
C LEU A 47 3.06 -5.80 -1.33
N PRO A 48 3.28 -6.81 -0.47
CA PRO A 48 2.61 -8.09 -0.63
C PRO A 48 1.09 -7.91 -0.53
N ALA A 49 0.39 -8.58 -1.43
CA ALA A 49 -1.06 -8.72 -1.44
C ALA A 49 -1.38 -10.22 -1.54
N PRO A 50 -2.47 -10.70 -0.94
CA PRO A 50 -2.95 -12.06 -1.18
C PRO A 50 -3.11 -12.36 -2.66
N SER A 51 -2.68 -13.52 -3.13
CA SER A 51 -2.89 -13.95 -4.51
C SER A 51 -4.38 -14.08 -4.85
N PRO A 52 -4.83 -13.71 -6.06
CA PRO A 52 -6.13 -14.08 -6.56
C PRO A 52 -6.28 -15.61 -6.73
N ASN A 53 -7.53 -16.07 -6.87
CA ASN A 53 -7.94 -17.46 -7.10
C ASN A 53 -7.59 -18.45 -5.97
N GLN A 54 -7.49 -17.95 -4.73
CA GLN A 54 -7.42 -18.78 -3.54
C GLN A 54 -8.61 -18.49 -2.62
N PRO A 55 -9.06 -19.47 -1.82
CA PRO A 55 -10.10 -19.21 -0.83
C PRO A 55 -9.57 -18.28 0.25
N VAL A 56 -10.42 -17.42 0.78
CA VAL A 56 -10.11 -16.55 1.93
C VAL A 56 -9.56 -17.37 3.11
N SER A 57 -10.09 -18.57 3.34
CA SER A 57 -9.64 -19.45 4.42
C SER A 57 -8.18 -19.88 4.33
N ALA A 58 -7.53 -19.77 3.15
CA ALA A 58 -6.12 -20.10 2.98
C ALA A 58 -5.17 -18.99 3.48
N ILE A 59 -5.65 -17.74 3.59
CA ILE A 59 -4.81 -16.59 3.98
C ILE A 59 -5.06 -16.14 5.42
N VAL A 60 -6.19 -16.54 6.00
CA VAL A 60 -6.60 -16.13 7.35
C VAL A 60 -6.00 -17.09 8.37
N PRO A 61 -5.28 -16.58 9.39
CA PRO A 61 -4.85 -17.41 10.51
C PRO A 61 -6.03 -18.07 11.23
N GLU A 62 -5.83 -19.22 11.85
CA GLU A 62 -6.90 -19.97 12.54
C GLU A 62 -7.69 -19.13 13.56
N ALA A 63 -7.02 -18.19 14.24
CA ALA A 63 -7.64 -17.22 15.15
C ALA A 63 -8.62 -16.24 14.44
N GLY A 64 -8.36 -15.93 13.16
CA GLY A 64 -9.23 -15.13 12.30
C GLY A 64 -10.50 -15.87 11.91
N LEU A 65 -10.41 -17.18 11.67
CA LEU A 65 -11.58 -18.02 11.38
C LEU A 65 -12.51 -18.13 12.59
N GLN A 66 -11.95 -18.14 13.80
CA GLN A 66 -12.73 -18.13 15.04
C GLN A 66 -13.40 -16.77 15.29
N SER A 67 -12.72 -15.66 14.99
CA SER A 67 -13.33 -14.31 15.11
C SER A 67 -14.44 -14.09 14.08
N ALA A 68 -14.32 -14.64 12.87
CA ALA A 68 -15.39 -14.62 11.86
C ALA A 68 -16.69 -15.25 12.38
N SER A 69 -16.59 -16.35 13.14
CA SER A 69 -17.76 -16.99 13.77
C SER A 69 -18.41 -16.16 14.88
N LEU A 70 -17.72 -15.11 15.36
CA LEU A 70 -18.20 -14.16 16.36
C LEU A 70 -18.66 -12.82 15.74
N GLY A 71 -18.73 -12.75 14.40
CA GLY A 71 -19.13 -11.54 13.68
C GLY A 71 -18.02 -10.51 13.44
N PHE A 72 -16.75 -10.87 13.67
CA PHE A 72 -15.59 -10.01 13.44
C PHE A 72 -14.69 -10.55 12.32
N GLY A 73 -14.13 -9.70 11.47
CA GLY A 73 -13.26 -10.16 10.37
C GLY A 73 -14.03 -10.52 9.10
N TRP A 74 -13.73 -11.68 8.50
CA TRP A 74 -14.48 -12.21 7.35
C TRP A 74 -15.88 -12.67 7.79
N SER A 75 -16.75 -11.73 8.14
CA SER A 75 -18.16 -12.03 8.37
C SER A 75 -18.74 -12.55 7.05
N HIS A 76 -18.93 -13.88 6.99
CA HIS A 76 -20.06 -14.38 6.23
C HIS A 76 -21.27 -13.75 6.90
N ASP A 77 -22.00 -12.89 6.20
CA ASP A 77 -23.34 -12.52 6.62
C ASP A 77 -24.14 -13.82 6.64
N ALA A 78 -24.12 -14.52 7.77
CA ALA A 78 -24.83 -15.78 7.98
C ALA A 78 -26.36 -15.55 7.97
N GLU A 79 -26.79 -14.30 7.80
CA GLU A 79 -28.17 -13.84 7.87
C GLU A 79 -28.67 -13.23 6.54
N SER A 80 -27.81 -13.07 5.52
CA SER A 80 -28.27 -12.76 4.17
C SER A 80 -28.49 -14.05 3.39
N ASP A 81 -29.74 -14.39 3.10
CA ASP A 81 -30.14 -15.61 2.35
C ASP A 81 -29.54 -15.70 0.93
N THR A 82 -28.93 -14.62 0.42
CA THR A 82 -28.29 -14.57 -0.89
C THR A 82 -26.79 -14.38 -0.75
N PRO A 83 -25.96 -15.34 -1.20
CA PRO A 83 -24.51 -15.15 -1.20
C PRO A 83 -24.17 -14.06 -2.21
N SER A 84 -23.67 -12.93 -1.71
CA SER A 84 -23.35 -11.73 -2.49
C SER A 84 -21.84 -11.56 -2.67
N TRP A 85 -21.46 -10.80 -3.70
CA TRP A 85 -20.09 -10.32 -3.85
C TRP A 85 -19.74 -9.40 -2.69
N ARG A 86 -18.45 -9.39 -2.30
CA ARG A 86 -17.94 -8.49 -1.25
C ARG A 86 -16.65 -7.78 -1.68
N ALA A 87 -16.57 -6.49 -1.41
CA ALA A 87 -15.34 -5.70 -1.59
C ALA A 87 -14.84 -5.24 -0.21
N TYR A 88 -13.56 -5.47 0.05
CA TYR A 88 -12.88 -5.03 1.26
C TYR A 88 -11.83 -3.97 0.91
N HIS A 89 -11.97 -2.80 1.52
CA HIS A 89 -11.05 -1.67 1.37
C HIS A 89 -10.22 -1.52 2.65
N PHE A 90 -8.96 -1.94 2.60
CA PHE A 90 -8.06 -1.87 3.75
C PHE A 90 -7.37 -0.52 3.82
N ILE A 91 -7.77 0.34 4.76
CA ILE A 91 -7.34 1.73 4.85
C ILE A 91 -6.60 1.99 6.16
N TYR A 92 -5.33 2.37 6.09
CA TYR A 92 -4.53 2.71 7.27
C TYR A 92 -4.62 4.20 7.63
N SER A 93 -5.04 4.48 8.87
CA SER A 93 -5.22 5.83 9.44
C SER A 93 -3.99 6.74 9.32
N GLN A 94 -2.78 6.18 9.42
CA GLN A 94 -1.54 6.94 9.43
C GLN A 94 -0.88 7.05 8.04
N CYS A 95 -1.46 6.47 6.99
CA CYS A 95 -0.84 6.43 5.67
C CYS A 95 -1.50 7.42 4.69
N PRO A 96 -0.78 8.46 4.18
CA PRO A 96 -1.36 9.43 3.26
C PRO A 96 -1.92 8.83 1.95
N CYS A 97 -1.33 7.72 1.47
CA CYS A 97 -1.84 6.98 0.31
C CYS A 97 -3.22 6.37 0.61
N SER A 98 -3.40 5.79 1.79
CA SER A 98 -4.67 5.21 2.22
C SER A 98 -5.73 6.28 2.47
N LEU A 99 -5.36 7.40 3.09
CA LEU A 99 -6.28 8.54 3.28
C LEU A 99 -6.75 9.18 1.97
N ARG A 100 -5.97 9.06 0.89
CA ARG A 100 -6.43 9.48 -0.45
C ARG A 100 -7.54 8.57 -0.97
N VAL A 101 -7.38 7.26 -0.81
CA VAL A 101 -8.41 6.28 -1.19
C VAL A 101 -9.66 6.50 -0.33
N MET A 102 -9.50 6.70 0.98
CA MET A 102 -10.61 7.02 1.88
C MET A 102 -11.44 8.21 1.40
N ARG A 103 -10.77 9.33 1.07
CA ARG A 103 -11.45 10.50 0.51
C ARG A 103 -12.16 10.23 -0.80
N HIS A 104 -11.64 9.33 -1.63
CA HIS A 104 -12.32 8.95 -2.86
C HIS A 104 -13.60 8.16 -2.56
N LEU A 105 -13.53 7.16 -1.69
CA LEU A 105 -14.68 6.35 -1.26
C LEU A 105 -15.76 7.21 -0.59
N ALA A 106 -15.36 8.15 0.28
CA ALA A 106 -16.28 9.09 0.92
C ALA A 106 -17.01 10.04 -0.06
N ASN A 107 -16.54 10.16 -1.31
CA ASN A 107 -17.18 10.98 -2.34
C ASN A 107 -18.02 10.16 -3.34
N ARG A 108 -18.25 8.87 -3.10
CA ARG A 108 -19.16 8.03 -3.89
C ARG A 108 -20.08 7.20 -2.99
N LEU A 109 -21.21 6.78 -3.55
CA LEU A 109 -22.06 5.74 -2.94
C LEU A 109 -21.43 4.37 -3.16
N SER A 110 -21.71 3.43 -2.28
CA SER A 110 -21.39 2.02 -2.52
C SER A 110 -22.13 1.49 -3.75
N LEU A 111 -21.61 0.42 -4.34
CA LEU A 111 -22.18 -0.19 -5.54
C LEU A 111 -23.27 -1.21 -5.16
N ASP A 112 -24.40 -1.21 -5.87
CA ASP A 112 -25.58 -2.03 -5.51
C ASP A 112 -25.33 -3.55 -5.61
N ASP A 113 -24.44 -3.98 -6.51
CA ASP A 113 -24.19 -5.41 -6.80
C ASP A 113 -23.15 -6.07 -5.87
N ILE A 114 -22.61 -5.32 -4.89
CA ILE A 114 -21.53 -5.78 -4.01
C ILE A 114 -21.62 -5.13 -2.62
N ALA A 115 -21.45 -5.92 -1.57
CA ALA A 115 -21.34 -5.36 -0.23
C ALA A 115 -19.92 -4.80 -0.02
N GLU A 116 -19.82 -3.50 0.24
CA GLU A 116 -18.53 -2.82 0.39
C GLU A 116 -18.21 -2.53 1.86
N THR A 117 -17.09 -3.06 2.33
CA THR A 117 -16.62 -2.91 3.71
C THR A 117 -15.28 -2.17 3.74
N ILE A 118 -15.21 -1.12 4.54
CA ILE A 118 -13.97 -0.39 4.83
C ILE A 118 -13.37 -0.97 6.11
N VAL A 119 -12.25 -1.68 5.96
CA VAL A 119 -11.44 -2.15 7.08
C VAL A 119 -10.46 -1.05 7.44
N TYR A 120 -10.85 -0.22 8.39
CA TYR A 120 -10.08 0.93 8.86
C TYR A 120 -9.09 0.51 9.94
N VAL A 121 -7.81 0.69 9.65
CA VAL A 121 -6.74 0.30 10.56
C VAL A 121 -6.34 1.51 11.42
N GLY A 122 -6.71 1.53 12.69
CA GLY A 122 -6.54 2.67 13.58
C GLY A 122 -6.96 2.37 15.03
N SER A 123 -6.80 3.35 15.90
CA SER A 123 -7.24 3.28 17.31
C SER A 123 -8.64 3.85 17.54
N GLU A 124 -9.13 4.65 16.61
CA GLU A 124 -10.42 5.34 16.66
C GLU A 124 -11.10 5.22 15.29
N PRO A 125 -12.43 5.33 15.19
CA PRO A 125 -13.13 5.35 13.91
C PRO A 125 -12.64 6.47 12.97
N PRO A 126 -12.78 6.32 11.64
CA PRO A 126 -12.43 7.38 10.71
C PRO A 126 -13.34 8.59 10.93
N ARG A 127 -12.81 9.79 10.69
CA ARG A 127 -13.60 11.04 10.80
C ARG A 127 -14.82 11.03 9.87
N GLU A 128 -14.67 10.36 8.74
CA GLU A 128 -15.68 10.21 7.70
C GLU A 128 -16.70 9.09 7.98
N GLU A 129 -16.68 8.43 9.15
CA GLU A 129 -17.53 7.28 9.48
C GLU A 129 -19.01 7.49 9.14
N THR A 130 -19.61 8.57 9.63
CA THR A 130 -21.03 8.88 9.36
C THR A 130 -21.31 9.00 7.86
N LEU A 131 -20.45 9.72 7.13
CA LEU A 131 -20.60 9.93 5.69
C LEU A 131 -20.45 8.61 4.91
N LEU A 132 -19.51 7.77 5.30
CA LEU A 132 -19.27 6.46 4.68
C LEU A 132 -20.46 5.52 4.91
N THR A 133 -20.99 5.47 6.13
CA THR A 133 -22.19 4.67 6.43
C THR A 133 -23.42 5.18 5.68
N GLU A 134 -23.60 6.50 5.59
CA GLU A 134 -24.67 7.12 4.77
C GLU A 134 -24.51 6.81 3.28
N ASN A 135 -23.28 6.68 2.80
CA ASN A 135 -22.97 6.25 1.44
C ASN A 135 -23.13 4.74 1.21
N GLY A 136 -23.51 3.96 2.24
CA GLY A 136 -23.79 2.52 2.13
C GLY A 136 -22.58 1.61 2.35
N TYR A 137 -21.51 2.11 2.96
CA TYR A 137 -20.37 1.29 3.38
C TYR A 137 -20.57 0.71 4.78
N SER A 138 -20.16 -0.54 4.97
CA SER A 138 -19.89 -1.10 6.29
C SER A 138 -18.47 -0.70 6.73
N ILE A 139 -18.26 -0.49 8.02
CA ILE A 139 -16.95 -0.07 8.55
C ILE A 139 -16.55 -1.02 9.68
N ASP A 140 -15.34 -1.56 9.57
CA ASP A 140 -14.69 -2.36 10.61
C ASP A 140 -13.41 -1.67 11.06
N VAL A 141 -13.30 -1.36 12.35
CA VAL A 141 -12.15 -0.65 12.92
C VAL A 141 -11.26 -1.65 13.63
N VAL A 142 -10.05 -1.84 13.12
CA VAL A 142 -9.10 -2.83 13.63
C VAL A 142 -7.73 -2.22 13.92
N SER A 143 -6.99 -2.80 14.83
CA SER A 143 -5.57 -2.53 15.01
C SER A 143 -4.73 -3.17 13.90
N ALA A 144 -3.47 -2.75 13.78
CA ALA A 144 -2.52 -3.36 12.83
C ALA A 144 -2.27 -4.86 13.11
N GLN A 145 -2.40 -5.29 14.38
CA GLN A 145 -2.26 -6.69 14.76
C GLN A 145 -3.50 -7.49 14.36
N GLU A 146 -4.68 -6.93 14.60
CA GLU A 146 -5.97 -7.52 14.23
C GLU A 146 -6.13 -7.64 12.72
N LEU A 147 -5.62 -6.68 11.95
CA LEU A 147 -5.61 -6.77 10.48
C LEU A 147 -4.97 -8.09 10.00
N PHE A 148 -3.83 -8.46 10.57
CA PHE A 148 -3.18 -9.71 10.18
C PHE A 148 -3.91 -10.93 10.75
N SER A 149 -4.28 -10.91 12.03
CA SER A 149 -4.89 -12.09 12.65
C SER A 149 -6.30 -12.39 12.15
N GLN A 150 -7.09 -11.36 11.80
CA GLN A 150 -8.47 -11.50 11.33
C GLN A 150 -8.57 -11.58 9.80
N TYR A 151 -7.76 -10.82 9.07
CA TYR A 151 -7.87 -10.72 7.61
C TYR A 151 -6.71 -11.35 6.84
N GLY A 152 -5.59 -11.70 7.49
CA GLY A 152 -4.39 -12.20 6.80
C GLY A 152 -3.66 -11.12 5.97
N VAL A 153 -4.02 -9.85 6.15
CA VAL A 153 -3.49 -8.73 5.35
C VAL A 153 -2.37 -8.00 6.11
N GLN A 154 -1.37 -7.52 5.37
CA GLN A 154 -0.20 -6.83 5.94
C GLN A 154 0.08 -5.47 5.28
N SER A 155 -0.70 -5.06 4.29
CA SER A 155 -0.46 -3.89 3.44
C SER A 155 -1.70 -3.01 3.30
N SER A 156 -1.50 -1.71 3.07
CA SER A 156 -2.56 -0.74 2.81
C SER A 156 -2.02 0.44 1.98
N PRO A 157 -2.79 1.04 1.05
CA PRO A 157 -4.18 0.70 0.71
C PRO A 157 -4.27 -0.52 -0.20
N LEU A 158 -5.10 -1.48 0.21
CA LEU A 158 -5.38 -2.71 -0.53
C LEU A 158 -6.88 -2.79 -0.79
N MET A 159 -7.25 -3.28 -1.96
CA MET A 159 -8.60 -3.70 -2.29
C MET A 159 -8.61 -5.20 -2.49
N MET A 160 -9.60 -5.88 -1.93
CA MET A 160 -9.85 -7.28 -2.18
C MET A 160 -11.30 -7.49 -2.57
N ILE A 161 -11.55 -8.26 -3.63
CA ILE A 161 -12.90 -8.63 -4.06
C ILE A 161 -13.05 -10.13 -3.89
N VAL A 162 -14.10 -10.51 -3.19
CA VAL A 162 -14.42 -11.90 -2.87
C VAL A 162 -15.76 -12.26 -3.47
N ASP A 163 -15.81 -13.41 -4.13
CA ASP A 163 -17.03 -13.91 -4.74
C ASP A 163 -17.98 -14.54 -3.70
N PRO A 164 -19.22 -14.87 -4.10
CA PRO A 164 -20.18 -15.54 -3.22
C PRO A 164 -19.72 -16.90 -2.67
N GLN A 165 -18.67 -17.51 -3.24
CA GLN A 165 -18.09 -18.77 -2.78
C GLN A 165 -16.92 -18.57 -1.80
N GLY A 166 -16.57 -17.33 -1.46
CA GLY A 166 -15.45 -17.01 -0.56
C GLY A 166 -14.08 -17.09 -1.24
N MET A 167 -14.03 -17.04 -2.58
CA MET A 167 -12.77 -17.00 -3.33
C MET A 167 -12.36 -15.57 -3.63
N ILE A 168 -11.08 -15.29 -3.46
CA ILE A 168 -10.50 -13.99 -3.81
C ILE A 168 -10.41 -13.89 -5.32
N ARG A 169 -11.19 -13.00 -5.94
CA ARG A 169 -11.18 -12.77 -7.40
C ARG A 169 -10.31 -11.58 -7.80
N TYR A 170 -10.08 -10.66 -6.88
CA TYR A 170 -9.12 -9.58 -7.04
C TYR A 170 -8.44 -9.27 -5.71
N SER A 171 -7.16 -8.92 -5.79
CA SER A 171 -6.38 -8.43 -4.66
C SER A 171 -5.26 -7.57 -5.18
N GLY A 172 -5.29 -6.28 -4.86
CA GLY A 172 -4.36 -5.31 -5.42
C GLY A 172 -4.66 -3.87 -5.03
N GLY A 173 -3.94 -2.94 -5.65
CA GLY A 173 -4.14 -1.51 -5.46
C GLY A 173 -5.32 -0.94 -6.24
N TYR A 174 -5.40 0.38 -6.27
CA TYR A 174 -6.50 1.16 -6.87
C TYR A 174 -6.11 1.83 -8.19
N THR A 175 -4.82 1.86 -8.51
CA THR A 175 -4.25 2.64 -9.62
C THR A 175 -3.10 1.89 -10.26
N SER A 176 -3.00 1.93 -11.59
CA SER A 176 -1.91 1.28 -12.34
C SER A 176 -0.52 1.92 -12.16
N ARG A 177 -0.46 3.15 -11.65
CA ARG A 177 0.80 3.87 -11.39
C ARG A 177 0.77 4.59 -10.05
N LYS A 178 1.95 4.74 -9.45
CA LYS A 178 2.12 5.46 -8.19
C LYS A 178 1.58 6.89 -8.31
N GLN A 179 0.71 7.30 -7.38
CA GLN A 179 0.05 8.61 -7.38
C GLN A 179 -0.84 8.88 -8.61
N GLY A 180 -1.38 7.84 -9.26
CA GLY A 180 -2.37 8.01 -10.32
C GLY A 180 -3.61 8.78 -9.84
N TYR A 181 -4.06 9.76 -10.63
CA TYR A 181 -5.28 10.53 -10.35
C TYR A 181 -6.57 9.72 -10.62
N ALA A 182 -6.50 8.74 -11.53
CA ALA A 182 -7.61 7.88 -11.87
C ALA A 182 -7.61 6.66 -10.96
N ILE A 183 -8.44 6.69 -9.92
CA ILE A 183 -8.80 5.51 -9.14
C ILE A 183 -9.73 4.66 -10.00
N GLN A 184 -9.30 3.43 -10.30
CA GLN A 184 -9.96 2.54 -11.27
C GLN A 184 -10.94 1.56 -10.60
N GLU A 185 -11.18 1.76 -9.31
CA GLU A 185 -11.87 0.81 -8.45
C GLU A 185 -13.28 0.42 -8.93
N PRO A 186 -14.17 1.35 -9.34
CA PRO A 186 -15.49 0.95 -9.81
C PRO A 186 -15.43 0.07 -11.07
N ALA A 187 -14.51 0.39 -11.99
CA ALA A 187 -14.32 -0.38 -13.21
C ALA A 187 -13.71 -1.77 -12.93
N ILE A 188 -12.80 -1.87 -11.96
CA ILE A 188 -12.24 -3.16 -11.53
C ILE A 188 -13.35 -4.04 -10.93
N ILE A 189 -14.20 -3.47 -10.06
CA ILE A 189 -15.30 -4.20 -9.45
C ILE A 189 -16.27 -4.72 -10.52
N GLU A 190 -16.71 -3.85 -11.43
CA GLU A 190 -17.60 -4.24 -12.53
C GLU A 190 -17.01 -5.37 -13.38
N GLN A 191 -15.74 -5.24 -13.77
CA GLN A 191 -15.04 -6.27 -14.56
C GLN A 191 -14.97 -7.61 -13.79
N VAL A 192 -14.62 -7.58 -12.52
CA VAL A 192 -14.51 -8.80 -11.69
C VAL A 192 -15.87 -9.46 -11.49
N ILE A 193 -16.92 -8.69 -11.18
CA ILE A 193 -18.30 -9.20 -11.03
C ILE A 193 -18.80 -9.81 -12.35
N SER A 194 -18.48 -9.19 -13.49
CA SER A 194 -18.81 -9.72 -14.82
C SER A 194 -18.02 -10.97 -15.23
N GLY A 195 -17.11 -11.45 -14.36
CA GLY A 195 -16.31 -12.66 -14.59
C GLY A 195 -15.07 -12.44 -15.45
N GLN A 196 -14.69 -11.18 -15.72
CA GLN A 196 -13.46 -10.88 -16.45
C GLN A 196 -12.23 -11.07 -15.54
N ALA A 197 -11.15 -11.56 -16.13
CA ALA A 197 -9.86 -11.61 -15.47
C ALA A 197 -9.25 -10.20 -15.45
N VAL A 198 -8.99 -9.68 -14.25
CA VAL A 198 -8.34 -8.38 -14.04
C VAL A 198 -6.98 -8.59 -13.42
N ASP A 199 -5.95 -8.01 -14.03
CA ASP A 199 -4.60 -8.04 -13.47
C ASP A 199 -4.56 -7.26 -12.14
N SER A 200 -3.99 -7.89 -11.11
CA SER A 200 -3.75 -7.24 -9.81
C SER A 200 -2.91 -5.98 -9.99
N LEU A 201 -3.50 -4.82 -9.67
CA LEU A 201 -2.74 -3.58 -9.69
C LEU A 201 -1.74 -3.53 -8.51
N PRO A 202 -0.59 -2.88 -8.69
CA PRO A 202 0.41 -2.74 -7.64
C PRO A 202 -0.14 -1.99 -6.42
N VAL A 203 0.18 -2.49 -5.23
CA VAL A 203 -0.14 -1.84 -3.94
C VAL A 203 0.93 -0.81 -3.61
N TYR A 204 0.60 0.47 -3.82
CA TYR A 204 1.47 1.60 -3.47
C TYR A 204 1.08 2.18 -2.12
N GLY A 205 1.76 1.75 -1.06
CA GLY A 205 1.32 2.12 0.27
C GLY A 205 2.33 1.90 1.38
N CYS A 206 1.80 1.80 2.59
CA CYS A 206 2.56 1.60 3.81
C CYS A 206 2.45 0.13 4.24
N ALA A 207 3.56 -0.42 4.71
CA ALA A 207 3.55 -1.66 5.44
C ALA A 207 2.80 -1.47 6.77
N VAL A 208 1.82 -2.32 7.03
CA VAL A 208 0.99 -2.20 8.24
C VAL A 208 1.57 -3.04 9.38
N SER A 209 2.11 -4.22 9.08
CA SER A 209 2.76 -5.08 10.08
C SER A 209 4.13 -4.56 10.49
N LYS A 210 4.53 -4.78 11.76
CA LYS A 210 5.83 -4.37 12.29
C LYS A 210 7.00 -5.02 11.53
N SER A 211 6.91 -6.31 11.25
CA SER A 211 7.92 -7.04 10.48
C SER A 211 8.08 -6.52 9.06
N LEU A 212 6.98 -6.13 8.42
CA LEU A 212 7.03 -5.52 7.09
C LEU A 212 7.55 -4.08 7.18
N LYS A 213 7.16 -3.29 8.19
CA LYS A 213 7.72 -1.96 8.48
C LYS A 213 9.23 -2.01 8.68
N ASP A 214 9.75 -2.96 9.44
CA ASP A 214 11.19 -3.14 9.67
C ASP A 214 11.93 -3.51 8.36
N LEU A 215 11.25 -4.19 7.43
CA LEU A 215 11.81 -4.56 6.12
C LEU A 215 11.77 -3.41 5.10
N VAL A 216 10.68 -2.63 5.08
CA VAL A 216 10.51 -1.51 4.12
C VAL A 216 10.92 -0.14 4.67
N ASP A 217 11.20 -0.02 5.96
CA ASP A 217 11.74 1.17 6.63
C ASP A 217 12.63 0.78 7.82
N PRO A 218 13.78 0.13 7.55
CA PRO A 218 14.69 -0.35 8.61
C PRO A 218 15.27 0.76 9.49
N LEU A 219 15.20 2.02 9.03
CA LEU A 219 15.74 3.18 9.75
C LEU A 219 14.65 3.97 10.49
N GLY A 220 13.37 3.58 10.37
CA GLY A 220 12.24 4.25 11.03
C GLY A 220 12.11 5.73 10.66
N LEU A 221 12.51 6.10 9.44
CA LEU A 221 12.54 7.50 8.99
C LEU A 221 11.22 7.92 8.33
N LYS A 222 10.27 7.00 8.13
CA LYS A 222 8.95 7.30 7.59
C LYS A 222 7.98 7.63 8.74
N PRO A 223 7.27 8.77 8.67
CA PRO A 223 6.26 9.14 9.65
C PRO A 223 5.02 8.23 9.62
#